data_AF-A0A535RPW2-F1
#
_entry.id   AF-A0A535RPW2-F1
#
_cell.length_a   1.000
_cell.length_b   1.000
_cell.length_c   1.000
_cell.angle_alpha   90.00
_cell.angle_beta   90.00
_cell.angle_gamma   90.00
#
_symmetry.space_group_name_H-M   'P 1'
#
loop_
_entity.id
_entity.type
_entity.pdbx_description
1 polymer ?
#
loop_
_entity_poly.entity_id
_entity_poly.type
_entity_poly.pdbx_seq_one_letter_code
_entity_poly.pdbx_strand_id
1 'polypeptide(L)'
;MRFIPTGIHAYFDYIGGIALLAAPFIFNFYSVGGAAVIVPMVLGAGLILYSLLTNYELGIPGVKFIPMWMHLVFDFVASAFLALSPFLFGFINQSPNAWLPHIIAGVGVILLVLVTQTRYEPKARVLA
;
A
#
# COMPACT_ATOMS: atom_id res chain seq x y z
N MET A 1 -0.19 -10.19 -17.54
CA MET A 1 1.08 -9.63 -18.03
C MET A 1 1.58 -8.62 -16.99
N ARG A 2 2.88 -8.59 -16.68
CA ARG A 2 3.46 -7.62 -15.72
C ARG A 2 4.26 -6.58 -16.49
N PHE A 3 3.81 -5.32 -16.45
CA PHE A 3 4.33 -4.25 -17.29
C PHE A 3 4.57 -2.94 -16.55
N ILE A 4 4.10 -2.80 -15.30
CA ILE A 4 4.42 -1.63 -14.47
C ILE A 4 5.83 -1.81 -13.88
N PRO A 5 6.78 -0.90 -14.13
CA PRO A 5 8.10 -0.91 -13.52
C PRO A 5 8.05 -0.72 -12.01
N THR A 6 9.02 -1.28 -11.29
CA THR A 6 9.13 -1.16 -9.82
C THR A 6 9.23 0.28 -9.35
N GLY A 7 9.84 1.17 -10.13
CA GLY A 7 9.93 2.58 -9.79
C GLY A 7 8.58 3.30 -9.82
N ILE A 8 7.69 2.92 -10.75
CA ILE A 8 6.33 3.48 -10.79
C ILE A 8 5.54 2.96 -9.59
N HIS A 9 5.64 1.68 -9.28
CA HIS A 9 5.02 1.08 -8.09
C HIS A 9 5.46 1.81 -6.81
N ALA A 10 6.77 2.05 -6.66
CA ALA A 10 7.33 2.73 -5.50
C ALA A 10 6.69 4.11 -5.25
N TYR A 11 6.38 4.88 -6.29
CA TYR A 11 5.66 6.15 -6.11
C TYR A 11 4.25 5.94 -5.54
N PHE A 12 3.54 4.93 -6.03
CA PHE A 12 2.21 4.58 -5.52
C PHE A 12 2.24 4.10 -4.08
N ASP A 13 3.33 3.46 -3.61
CA ASP A 13 3.44 3.05 -2.20
C ASP A 13 3.46 4.24 -1.26
N TYR A 14 4.26 5.26 -1.56
CA TYR A 14 4.34 6.46 -0.71
C TYR A 14 3.05 7.27 -0.78
N ILE A 15 2.48 7.44 -1.98
CA ILE A 15 1.19 8.12 -2.15
C ILE A 15 0.08 7.36 -1.40
N GLY A 16 0.02 6.05 -1.59
CA GLY A 16 -0.97 5.16 -0.96
C GLY A 16 -0.83 5.13 0.56
N GLY A 17 0.40 4.98 1.07
CA GLY A 17 0.67 4.98 2.51
C GLY A 17 0.28 6.28 3.19
N ILE A 18 0.63 7.42 2.59
CA ILE A 18 0.21 8.75 3.08
C ILE A 18 -1.31 8.89 2.98
N ALA A 19 -1.93 8.47 1.87
CA ALA A 19 -3.38 8.54 1.69
C ALA A 19 -4.12 7.70 2.75
N LEU A 20 -3.61 6.51 3.09
CA LEU A 20 -4.19 5.66 4.15
C LEU A 20 -4.07 6.30 5.54
N LEU A 21 -2.93 6.90 5.86
CA LEU A 21 -2.75 7.65 7.11
C LEU A 21 -3.70 8.85 7.19
N ALA A 22 -3.92 9.53 6.06
CA ALA A 22 -4.76 10.72 5.98
C ALA A 22 -6.25 10.40 5.83
N ALA A 23 -6.62 9.19 5.41
CA ALA A 23 -7.99 8.80 5.06
C ALA A 23 -9.02 9.11 6.16
N PRO A 24 -8.78 8.82 7.46
CA PRO A 24 -9.76 9.13 8.51
C PRO A 24 -10.15 10.61 8.58
N PHE A 25 -9.21 11.49 8.23
CA PHE A 25 -9.38 12.94 8.27
C PHE A 25 -9.99 13.47 6.97
N ILE A 26 -9.48 13.03 5.81
CA ILE A 26 -9.95 13.47 4.49
C ILE A 26 -11.41 13.07 4.27
N PHE A 27 -11.77 11.84 4.63
CA PHE A 27 -13.13 11.31 4.47
C PHE A 27 -14.00 11.49 5.71
N ASN A 28 -13.52 12.20 6.74
CA ASN A 28 -14.26 12.54 7.95
C ASN A 28 -14.91 11.34 8.66
N PHE A 29 -14.16 10.25 8.83
CA PHE A 29 -14.59 9.07 9.60
C PHE A 29 -13.75 8.83 10.86
N TYR A 30 -12.86 9.76 11.23
CA TYR A 30 -12.06 9.66 12.46
C TYR A 30 -12.91 9.45 13.71
N SER A 31 -14.09 10.07 13.80
CA SER A 31 -15.02 9.91 14.92
C SER A 31 -15.66 8.53 15.04
N VAL A 32 -15.64 7.71 13.97
CA VAL A 32 -16.10 6.31 14.02
C VAL A 32 -15.20 5.48 14.94
N GLY A 33 -13.91 5.81 15.01
CA GLY A 33 -12.94 5.11 15.85
C GLY A 33 -12.73 3.64 15.49
N GLY A 34 -12.15 2.89 16.43
CA GLY A 34 -11.96 1.44 16.31
C GLY A 34 -11.19 1.01 15.06
N ALA A 35 -11.57 -0.15 14.51
CA ALA A 35 -10.90 -0.75 13.36
C ALA A 35 -10.98 0.14 12.09
N ALA A 36 -12.07 0.89 11.90
CA ALA A 36 -12.23 1.78 10.75
C ALA A 36 -11.13 2.85 10.68
N VAL A 37 -10.61 3.30 11.83
CA VAL A 37 -9.51 4.28 11.90
C VAL A 37 -8.15 3.60 12.01
N ILE A 38 -8.03 2.57 12.84
CA ILE A 38 -6.74 1.95 13.16
C ILE A 38 -6.18 1.17 11.97
N VAL A 39 -7.01 0.40 11.25
CA VAL A 39 -6.55 -0.45 10.14
C VAL A 39 -5.82 0.34 9.05
N PRO A 40 -6.40 1.40 8.45
CA PRO A 40 -5.73 2.14 7.39
C PRO A 40 -4.50 2.87 7.92
N MET A 41 -4.51 3.38 9.14
CA MET A 41 -3.34 4.05 9.72
C MET A 41 -2.17 3.09 9.92
N VAL A 42 -2.41 1.90 10.49
CA VAL A 42 -1.37 0.89 10.72
C VAL A 42 -0.84 0.35 9.39
N LEU A 43 -1.72 0.04 8.43
CA LEU A 43 -1.30 -0.44 7.13
C LEU A 43 -0.56 0.63 6.32
N GLY A 44 -0.97 1.90 6.40
CA GLY A 44 -0.30 3.01 5.75
C GLY A 44 1.11 3.23 6.31
N ALA A 45 1.26 3.23 7.63
CA ALA A 45 2.57 3.30 8.29
C ALA A 45 3.45 2.08 7.94
N GLY A 46 2.87 0.89 7.96
CA GLY A 46 3.53 -0.35 7.57
C GLY A 46 4.03 -0.31 6.13
N LEU A 47 3.16 0.09 5.19
CA LEU A 47 3.46 0.26 3.77
C LEU A 47 4.67 1.16 3.57
N ILE A 48 4.67 2.35 4.17
CA ILE A 48 5.81 3.27 4.10
C ILE A 48 7.06 2.61 4.69
N LEU A 49 6.95 1.95 5.83
CA LEU A 49 8.10 1.35 6.50
C LEU A 49 8.75 0.25 5.67
N TYR A 50 8.00 -0.74 5.18
CA TYR A 50 8.61 -1.81 4.37
C TYR A 50 9.01 -1.32 2.98
N SER A 51 8.36 -0.29 2.43
CA SER A 51 8.77 0.40 1.20
C SER A 51 10.17 1.02 1.32
N LEU A 52 10.45 1.70 2.42
CA LEU A 52 11.78 2.26 2.70
C LEU A 52 12.88 1.19 2.77
N LEU A 53 12.52 -0.04 3.18
CA LEU A 53 13.41 -1.19 3.31
C LEU A 53 13.46 -2.06 2.03
N THR A 54 12.69 -1.70 1.00
CA THR A 54 12.55 -2.48 -0.23
C THR A 54 13.66 -2.18 -1.23
N ASN A 55 14.16 -3.24 -1.86
CA ASN A 55 15.13 -3.18 -2.94
C ASN A 55 14.45 -2.82 -4.27
N TYR A 56 14.11 -1.54 -4.37
CA TYR A 56 13.66 -0.85 -5.58
C TYR A 56 14.15 0.62 -5.59
N GLU A 57 13.69 1.42 -6.53
CA GLU A 57 14.19 2.76 -6.84
C GLU A 57 14.15 3.73 -5.64
N LEU A 58 13.02 3.75 -4.91
CA LEU A 58 12.78 4.73 -3.84
C LEU A 58 13.00 4.18 -2.43
N GLY A 59 13.60 2.99 -2.28
CA GLY A 59 14.04 2.50 -0.97
C GLY A 59 15.23 3.31 -0.43
N ILE A 60 15.46 3.31 0.87
CA ILE A 60 16.60 3.98 1.50
C ILE A 60 17.90 3.23 1.15
N PRO A 61 18.90 3.89 0.53
CA PRO A 61 20.20 3.28 0.27
C PRO A 61 20.87 2.76 1.56
N GLY A 62 21.45 1.56 1.52
CA GLY A 62 22.14 0.94 2.66
C GLY A 62 21.27 0.04 3.55
N VAL A 63 19.94 0.07 3.40
CA VAL A 63 19.00 -0.78 4.18
C VAL A 63 17.98 -1.54 3.30
N LYS A 64 18.27 -1.69 2.00
CA LYS A 64 17.40 -2.37 1.03
C LYS A 64 17.51 -3.90 1.08
N PHE A 65 16.91 -4.53 2.08
CA PHE A 65 16.97 -5.99 2.24
C PHE A 65 15.69 -6.74 1.87
N ILE A 66 14.56 -6.03 1.63
CA ILE A 66 13.31 -6.66 1.18
C ILE A 66 13.31 -6.72 -0.35
N PRO A 67 13.50 -7.87 -1.01
CA PRO A 67 13.31 -8.00 -2.46
C PRO A 67 11.88 -7.69 -2.89
N MET A 68 11.74 -7.09 -4.08
CA MET A 68 10.47 -6.66 -4.65
C MET A 68 9.38 -7.76 -4.67
N TRP A 69 9.73 -9.02 -4.92
CA TRP A 69 8.74 -10.10 -4.91
C TRP A 69 8.12 -10.32 -3.52
N MET A 70 8.87 -10.11 -2.43
CA MET A 70 8.33 -10.18 -1.06
C MET A 70 7.49 -8.94 -0.74
N HIS A 71 7.93 -7.76 -1.17
CA HIS A 71 7.16 -6.53 -1.06
C HIS A 71 5.76 -6.71 -1.67
N LEU A 72 5.68 -7.21 -2.91
CA LEU A 72 4.40 -7.47 -3.59
C LEU A 72 3.51 -8.51 -2.87
N VAL A 73 4.11 -9.46 -2.15
CA VAL A 73 3.34 -10.39 -1.29
C VAL A 73 2.77 -9.64 -0.08
N PHE A 74 3.56 -8.78 0.56
CA PHE A 74 3.07 -7.95 1.67
C PHE A 74 1.95 -7.03 1.23
N ASP A 75 2.09 -6.38 0.07
CA ASP A 75 1.03 -5.54 -0.49
C ASP A 75 -0.24 -6.33 -0.73
N PHE A 76 -0.15 -7.50 -1.37
CA PHE A 76 -1.31 -8.33 -1.66
C PHE A 76 -2.05 -8.72 -0.36
N VAL A 77 -1.31 -9.16 0.66
CA VAL A 77 -1.89 -9.55 1.95
C VAL A 77 -2.50 -8.33 2.67
N ALA A 78 -1.76 -7.22 2.75
CA ALA A 78 -2.21 -6.01 3.43
C ALA A 78 -3.43 -5.39 2.74
N SER A 79 -3.44 -5.35 1.41
CA SER A 79 -4.54 -4.78 0.63
C SER A 79 -5.78 -5.67 0.61
N ALA A 80 -5.62 -6.99 0.58
CA ALA A 80 -6.73 -7.91 0.78
C ALA A 80 -7.32 -7.76 2.19
N PHE A 81 -6.48 -7.67 3.23
CA PHE A 81 -6.93 -7.41 4.59
C PHE A 81 -7.64 -6.06 4.71
N LEU A 82 -7.11 -5.00 4.09
CA LEU A 82 -7.74 -3.69 4.05
C LEU A 82 -9.12 -3.76 3.39
N ALA A 83 -9.24 -4.37 2.22
CA ALA A 83 -10.51 -4.48 1.50
C ALA A 83 -11.55 -5.31 2.26
N LEU A 84 -11.11 -6.32 3.01
CA LEU A 84 -11.98 -7.18 3.82
C LEU A 84 -12.29 -6.60 5.21
N SER A 85 -11.51 -5.63 5.68
CA SER A 85 -11.64 -5.07 7.03
C SER A 85 -13.05 -4.57 7.40
N PRO A 86 -13.85 -3.94 6.50
CA PRO A 86 -15.21 -3.52 6.85
C PRO A 86 -16.11 -4.69 7.26
N PHE A 87 -15.92 -5.85 6.64
CA PHE A 87 -16.67 -7.06 6.91
C PHE A 87 -16.13 -7.77 8.16
N LEU A 88 -14.81 -7.88 8.28
CA LEU A 88 -14.15 -8.55 9.40
C LEU A 88 -14.43 -7.87 10.75
N PHE A 89 -14.52 -6.53 10.74
CA PHE A 89 -14.72 -5.73 11.96
C PHE A 89 -16.11 -5.10 12.05
N GLY A 90 -17.02 -5.40 11.13
CA GLY A 90 -18.42 -5.01 11.19
C GLY A 90 -18.74 -3.52 10.94
N PHE A 91 -17.75 -2.72 10.54
CA PHE A 91 -17.98 -1.30 10.21
C PHE A 91 -18.53 -1.09 8.79
N ILE A 92 -18.83 -2.15 8.04
CA ILE A 92 -19.59 -2.08 6.79
C ILE A 92 -21.00 -1.47 6.97
N ASN A 93 -21.56 -1.57 8.19
CA ASN A 93 -22.85 -0.98 8.54
C ASN A 93 -22.77 0.53 8.89
N GLN A 94 -21.58 1.11 8.89
CA GLN A 94 -21.37 2.54 9.08
C GLN A 94 -21.63 3.31 7.78
N SER A 95 -21.58 4.64 7.86
CA SER A 95 -21.70 5.50 6.69
C SER A 95 -20.63 5.15 5.63
N PRO A 96 -20.96 5.22 4.32
CA PRO A 96 -20.05 4.83 3.23
C PRO A 96 -18.67 5.47 3.26
N ASN A 97 -18.55 6.69 3.78
CA ASN A 97 -17.27 7.37 3.93
C ASN A 97 -16.28 6.60 4.84
N ALA A 98 -16.76 5.76 5.77
CA ALA A 98 -15.92 4.97 6.66
C ALA A 98 -15.39 3.67 6.02
N TRP A 99 -16.18 2.98 5.20
CA TRP A 99 -15.80 1.67 4.64
C TRP A 99 -15.38 1.70 3.17
N LEU A 100 -15.93 2.60 2.36
CA LEU A 100 -15.67 2.63 0.93
C LEU A 100 -14.20 2.94 0.59
N PRO A 101 -13.50 3.87 1.28
CA PRO A 101 -12.07 4.10 1.03
C PRO A 101 -11.20 2.86 1.24
N HIS A 102 -11.55 2.00 2.21
CA HIS A 102 -10.81 0.77 2.49
C HIS A 102 -10.91 -0.22 1.31
N ILE A 103 -12.12 -0.43 0.80
CA ILE A 103 -12.37 -1.34 -0.32
C ILE A 103 -11.69 -0.82 -1.60
N ILE A 104 -11.86 0.47 -1.92
CA ILE A 104 -11.27 1.06 -3.13
C ILE A 104 -9.75 1.01 -3.08
N ALA A 105 -9.14 1.41 -1.96
CA ALA A 105 -7.69 1.38 -1.82
C ALA A 105 -7.16 -0.06 -1.86
N GLY A 106 -7.79 -0.99 -1.13
CA GLY A 106 -7.38 -2.38 -1.12
C GLY A 106 -7.46 -3.02 -2.51
N VAL A 107 -8.58 -2.87 -3.22
CA VAL A 107 -8.73 -3.40 -4.59
C VAL A 107 -7.74 -2.73 -5.55
N GLY A 108 -7.56 -1.41 -5.45
CA GLY A 108 -6.61 -0.66 -6.27
C GLY A 108 -5.18 -1.17 -6.13
N VAL A 109 -4.73 -1.40 -4.89
CA VAL A 109 -3.39 -1.96 -4.61
C VAL A 109 -3.29 -3.40 -5.12
N ILE A 110 -4.30 -4.26 -4.95
CA ILE A 110 -4.30 -5.62 -5.53
C ILE A 110 -4.08 -5.55 -7.05
N LEU A 111 -4.82 -4.69 -7.75
CA LEU A 111 -4.69 -4.53 -9.20
C LEU A 111 -3.27 -4.07 -9.57
N LEU A 112 -2.72 -3.09 -8.84
CA LEU A 112 -1.36 -2.60 -9.02
C LEU A 112 -0.33 -3.74 -8.86
N VAL A 113 -0.46 -4.56 -7.81
CA VAL A 113 0.41 -5.72 -7.54
C VAL A 113 0.39 -6.72 -8.71
N LEU A 114 -0.79 -7.03 -9.24
CA LEU A 114 -0.94 -8.02 -10.31
C LEU A 114 -0.25 -7.62 -11.61
N VAL A 115 -0.13 -6.32 -11.89
CA VAL A 115 0.48 -5.79 -13.12
C VAL A 115 1.92 -5.30 -12.94
N THR A 116 2.45 -5.29 -11.71
CA THR A 116 3.81 -4.81 -11.40
C THR A 116 4.87 -5.88 -11.63
N GLN A 117 6.02 -5.47 -12.16
CA GLN A 117 7.21 -6.31 -12.31
C GLN A 117 7.76 -6.75 -10.95
N THR A 118 8.18 -8.02 -10.83
CA THR A 118 8.64 -8.60 -9.54
C THR A 118 10.13 -8.45 -9.26
N ARG A 119 10.88 -7.86 -10.19
CA ARG A 119 12.32 -7.73 -10.08
C ARG A 119 12.68 -6.27 -10.29
N TYR A 120 13.55 -5.79 -9.43
CA TYR A 120 14.21 -4.51 -9.63
C TYR A 120 15.23 -4.65 -10.75
N GLU A 121 15.11 -3.81 -11.77
CA GLU A 121 16.04 -3.67 -12.88
C GLU A 121 16.80 -2.34 -12.65
N PRO A 122 18.06 -2.37 -12.19
CA PRO A 122 18.84 -1.15 -12.04
C PRO A 122 18.97 -0.48 -13.40
N LYS A 123 18.74 0.84 -13.49
CA LYS A 123 19.11 1.59 -14.70
C LYS A 123 20.59 1.31 -14.99
N ALA A 124 20.86 0.67 -16.13
CA ALA A 124 22.23 0.40 -16.55
C ALA A 124 23.03 1.70 -16.44
N ARG A 125 24.08 1.68 -15.61
CA ARG A 125 25.04 2.78 -15.58
C ARG A 125 25.62 2.82 -16.98
N VAL A 126 25.25 3.82 -17.78
CA VAL A 126 25.99 4.13 -19.01
C VAL A 126 27.37 4.52 -18.51
N LEU A 127 28.29 3.55 -18.52
CA LEU A 127 29.71 3.80 -18.32
C LEU A 127 30.15 4.55 -19.58
N ALA A 128 30.17 5.87 -19.46
CA ALA A 128 30.84 6.76 -20.40
C ALA A 128 32.34 6.80 -20.07
#